data_AF-A0A102D8Q6-F1
#
_entry.id   AF-A0A102D8Q6-F1
#
_cell.length_a   1.000
_cell.length_b   1.000
_cell.length_c   1.000
_cell.angle_alpha   90.00
_cell.angle_beta   90.00
_cell.angle_gamma   90.00
#
_symmetry.space_group_name_H-M   'P 1'
#
loop_
_entity.id
_entity.type
_entity.pdbx_description
1 polymer ?
#
loop_
_entity_poly.entity_id
_entity_poly.type
_entity_poly.pdbx_seq_one_letter_code
_entity_poly.pdbx_strand_id
1 'polypeptide(L)'
;MSRFANLADKPKASPKPQHKPAAPDNEGAVATTVSISAPPRSNSRAGRKAIAGYFSLEMSLAMHVCARKHGLSLQELMAEAFDDVLRKYGQSPVGE
;
A
#
# COMPACT_ATOMS: atom_id res chain seq x y z
N MET A 1 -26.50 0.23 -24.77
CA MET A 1 -25.65 1.36 -25.23
C MET A 1 -24.27 1.22 -24.64
N SER A 2 -23.29 0.86 -25.47
CA SER A 2 -21.96 0.37 -25.08
C SER A 2 -21.02 1.51 -24.69
N ARG A 3 -20.42 1.42 -23.50
CA ARG A 3 -19.47 2.39 -22.90
C ARG A 3 -18.03 2.28 -23.42
N PHE A 4 -17.83 1.71 -24.60
CA PHE A 4 -16.50 1.48 -25.19
C PHE A 4 -16.16 2.46 -26.32
N ALA A 5 -17.05 3.41 -26.63
CA ALA A 5 -16.89 4.34 -27.76
C ALA A 5 -15.89 5.49 -27.52
N ASN A 6 -15.15 5.52 -26.41
CA ASN A 6 -14.22 6.61 -26.08
C ASN A 6 -12.77 6.16 -25.84
N LEU A 7 -12.38 4.97 -26.33
CA LEU A 7 -11.04 4.42 -26.07
C LEU A 7 -10.18 4.23 -27.33
N ALA A 8 -10.40 5.02 -28.38
CA ALA A 8 -9.53 5.06 -29.54
C ALA A 8 -9.17 6.52 -29.89
N ASP A 9 -7.87 6.74 -29.98
CA ASP A 9 -7.19 7.89 -30.56
C ASP A 9 -7.04 9.17 -29.71
N LYS A 10 -5.89 9.25 -29.02
CA LYS A 10 -5.11 10.49 -29.00
C LYS A 10 -3.61 10.18 -29.08
N PRO A 11 -2.87 10.83 -30.01
CA PRO A 11 -1.54 10.42 -30.41
C PRO A 11 -0.42 10.81 -29.42
N LYS A 12 0.64 10.03 -29.56
CA LYS A 12 1.94 10.00 -28.88
C LYS A 12 2.76 11.27 -29.18
N ALA A 13 3.14 12.02 -28.14
CA ALA A 13 4.19 13.04 -28.22
C ALA A 13 5.32 12.66 -27.26
N SER A 14 6.38 12.12 -27.83
CA SER A 14 7.70 11.97 -27.20
C SER A 14 8.53 13.23 -27.46
N PRO A 15 9.32 13.67 -26.47
CA PRO A 15 10.75 13.80 -26.73
C PRO A 15 11.61 13.24 -25.60
N LYS A 16 12.58 12.40 -25.97
CA LYS A 16 13.79 12.05 -25.20
C LYS A 16 14.99 12.47 -26.09
N PRO A 17 16.24 12.60 -25.58
CA PRO A 17 16.70 12.63 -24.20
C PRO A 17 17.72 13.76 -23.93
N GLN A 18 17.82 14.27 -22.70
CA GLN A 18 19.09 14.83 -22.23
C GLN A 18 19.52 14.15 -20.94
N HIS A 19 20.64 13.44 -21.09
CA HIS A 19 21.36 12.69 -20.09
C HIS A 19 22.18 13.68 -19.27
N LYS A 20 21.96 13.77 -17.96
CA LYS A 20 23.00 14.21 -17.02
C LYS A 20 22.79 13.49 -15.69
N PRO A 21 23.68 12.55 -15.31
CA PRO A 21 23.62 11.92 -14.00
C PRO A 21 24.32 12.84 -12.99
N ALA A 22 23.62 13.20 -11.92
CA ALA A 22 24.23 13.72 -10.70
C ALA A 22 23.53 13.03 -9.51
N ALA A 23 24.36 12.58 -8.58
CA ALA A 23 24.06 11.76 -7.41
C ALA A 23 23.14 12.47 -6.38
N PRO A 24 22.72 11.79 -5.29
CA PRO A 24 21.59 12.22 -4.48
C PRO A 24 22.03 13.22 -3.40
N ASP A 25 21.59 14.47 -3.52
CA ASP A 25 21.60 15.42 -2.41
C ASP A 25 20.17 15.67 -1.95
N ASN A 26 19.92 15.17 -0.75
CA ASN A 26 18.70 15.26 0.01
C ASN A 26 18.67 16.63 0.69
N GLU A 27 18.03 17.64 0.09
CA GLU A 27 17.74 18.89 0.79
C GLU A 27 16.58 19.67 0.15
N GLY A 28 15.49 19.79 0.93
CA GLY A 28 14.57 20.93 0.97
C GLY A 28 14.06 21.54 -0.34
N ALA A 29 13.08 20.92 -0.98
CA ALA A 29 12.20 21.62 -1.92
C ALA A 29 10.82 21.83 -1.29
N VAL A 30 10.60 23.04 -0.77
CA VAL A 30 9.28 23.55 -0.38
C VAL A 30 8.41 23.64 -1.62
N ALA A 31 7.59 22.62 -1.84
CA ALA A 31 6.60 22.61 -2.92
C ALA A 31 5.28 23.20 -2.41
N THR A 32 5.08 24.49 -2.66
CA THR A 32 3.76 25.13 -2.63
C THR A 32 2.83 24.37 -3.57
N THR A 33 1.90 23.60 -3.00
CA THR A 33 0.86 22.90 -3.77
C THR A 33 -0.51 23.20 -3.19
N VAL A 34 -1.33 23.74 -4.07
CA VAL A 34 -2.73 24.12 -3.96
C VAL A 34 -3.51 23.16 -3.05
N SER A 35 -4.13 23.69 -2.00
CA SER A 35 -5.06 22.96 -1.14
C SER A 35 -6.35 22.67 -1.91
N ILE A 36 -6.36 21.55 -2.64
CA ILE A 36 -7.59 20.90 -3.07
C ILE A 36 -8.16 20.30 -1.79
N SER A 37 -9.32 20.78 -1.35
CA SER A 37 -10.06 20.24 -0.20
C SER A 37 -10.22 18.73 -0.42
N ALA A 38 -9.40 17.95 0.31
CA ALA A 38 -9.48 16.51 0.28
C ALA A 38 -10.78 16.11 0.99
N PRO A 39 -11.57 15.17 0.44
CA PRO A 39 -12.76 14.66 1.12
C PRO A 39 -12.36 14.16 2.51
N PRO A 40 -13.27 14.26 3.50
CA PRO A 40 -12.99 13.86 4.87
C PRO A 40 -12.46 12.42 4.86
N ARG A 41 -11.18 12.26 5.24
CA ARG A 41 -10.54 10.95 5.28
C ARG A 41 -11.36 10.09 6.23
N SER A 42 -11.89 8.98 5.74
CA SER A 42 -12.61 8.00 6.55
C SER A 42 -11.78 7.71 7.81
N ASN A 43 -12.40 7.85 8.98
CA ASN A 43 -11.79 7.70 10.31
C ASN A 43 -11.19 6.29 10.57
N SER A 44 -11.20 5.39 9.58
CA SER A 44 -10.67 4.04 9.66
C SER A 44 -9.18 3.97 10.04
N ARG A 45 -8.39 5.03 9.86
CA ARG A 45 -6.96 5.02 10.20
C ARG A 45 -6.62 5.67 11.53
N ALA A 46 -7.57 6.31 12.21
CA ALA A 46 -7.31 6.89 13.52
C ALA A 46 -6.89 5.80 14.52
N GLY A 47 -5.83 6.06 15.28
CA GLY A 47 -5.27 5.10 16.23
C GLY A 47 -4.53 3.90 15.62
N ARG A 48 -4.49 3.75 14.28
CA ARG A 48 -3.89 2.59 13.60
C ARG A 48 -2.62 2.98 12.83
N LYS A 49 -1.60 2.13 12.93
CA LYS A 49 -0.36 2.23 12.14
C LYS A 49 -0.30 1.11 11.12
N ALA A 50 0.13 1.43 9.91
CA ALA A 50 0.38 0.43 8.88
C ALA A 50 1.69 -0.29 9.18
N ILE A 51 1.68 -1.62 9.06
CA ILE A 51 2.88 -2.46 9.10
C ILE A 51 3.08 -3.00 7.67
N ALA A 52 4.27 -2.79 7.11
CA ALA A 52 4.60 -3.22 5.76
C ALA A 52 6.00 -3.83 5.71
N GLY A 53 6.17 -4.84 4.87
CA GLY A 53 7.43 -5.53 4.62
C GLY A 53 7.41 -6.21 3.25
N TYR A 54 8.59 -6.43 2.68
CA TYR A 54 8.72 -7.20 1.45
C TYR A 54 8.80 -8.68 1.76
N PHE A 55 8.00 -9.49 1.06
CA PHE A 55 7.97 -10.94 1.17
C PHE A 55 8.13 -11.56 -0.22
N SER A 56 8.49 -12.84 -0.27
CA SER A 56 8.50 -13.56 -1.55
C SER A 56 7.08 -13.63 -2.13
N LEU A 57 6.99 -13.72 -3.46
CA LEU A 57 5.72 -13.85 -4.17
C LEU A 57 4.96 -15.11 -3.72
N GLU A 58 5.68 -16.21 -3.54
CA GLU A 58 5.12 -17.49 -3.08
C GLU A 58 4.52 -17.37 -1.67
N MET A 59 5.22 -16.73 -0.74
CA MET A 59 4.73 -16.51 0.62
C MET A 59 3.46 -15.64 0.61
N SER A 60 3.48 -14.54 -0.15
CA SER A 60 2.32 -13.65 -0.27
C SER A 60 1.10 -14.41 -0.80
N LEU A 61 1.27 -15.23 -1.85
CA LEU A 61 0.21 -16.05 -2.41
C LEU A 61 -0.32 -17.07 -1.39
N ALA A 62 0.57 -17.79 -0.72
CA ALA A 62 0.22 -18.80 0.27
C ALA A 62 -0.61 -18.20 1.41
N MET A 63 -0.21 -17.03 1.92
CA MET A 63 -0.93 -16.31 2.98
C MET A 63 -2.34 -15.87 2.54
N HIS A 64 -2.50 -15.33 1.33
CA HIS A 64 -3.82 -14.97 0.81
C HIS A 64 -4.71 -16.20 0.64
N VAL A 65 -4.20 -17.30 0.08
CA VAL A 65 -4.96 -18.55 -0.08
C VAL A 65 -5.37 -19.11 1.27
N CYS A 66 -4.46 -19.10 2.25
CA CYS A 66 -4.74 -19.55 3.61
C CYS A 66 -5.90 -18.74 4.23
N ALA A 67 -5.79 -17.41 4.26
CA ALA A 67 -6.83 -16.54 4.82
C ALA A 67 -8.21 -16.83 4.21
N ARG A 68 -8.27 -16.96 2.88
CA ARG A 68 -9.51 -17.24 2.16
C ARG A 68 -10.11 -18.61 2.48
N LYS A 69 -9.29 -19.64 2.65
CA LYS A 69 -9.76 -20.98 3.05
C LYS A 69 -10.44 -20.97 4.42
N HIS A 70 -9.98 -20.10 5.32
CA HIS A 70 -10.52 -19.95 6.66
C HIS A 70 -11.58 -18.83 6.78
N GLY A 71 -11.98 -18.21 5.67
CA GLY A 71 -12.99 -17.14 5.67
C GLY A 71 -12.52 -15.83 6.29
N LEU A 72 -11.21 -15.65 6.47
CA LEU A 72 -10.58 -14.46 7.04
C LEU A 72 -10.09 -13.50 5.96
N SER A 73 -9.99 -12.23 6.31
CA SER A 73 -9.12 -11.29 5.60
C SER A 73 -7.65 -11.59 5.90
N LEU A 74 -6.76 -11.17 5.01
CA LEU A 74 -5.32 -11.28 5.26
C LEU A 74 -4.91 -10.56 6.54
N GLN A 75 -5.51 -9.40 6.82
CA GLN A 75 -5.20 -8.61 8.01
C GLN A 75 -5.56 -9.34 9.30
N GLU A 76 -6.71 -10.01 9.36
CA GLU A 76 -7.12 -10.82 10.51
C GLU A 76 -6.18 -12.00 10.73
N LEU A 77 -5.83 -12.72 9.66
CA LEU A 77 -4.86 -13.82 9.74
C LEU A 77 -3.48 -13.33 10.22
N MET A 78 -3.02 -12.18 9.74
CA MET A 78 -1.75 -11.60 10.18
C MET A 78 -1.79 -11.12 11.63
N ALA A 79 -2.92 -10.56 12.08
CA ALA A 79 -3.10 -10.13 13.46
C ALA A 79 -3.02 -11.32 14.43
N GLU A 80 -3.68 -12.45 14.10
CA GLU A 80 -3.58 -13.69 14.87
C GLU A 80 -2.13 -14.18 14.97
N ALA A 81 -1.42 -14.21 13.84
CA ALA A 81 -0.01 -14.60 13.82
C ALA A 81 0.89 -13.66 14.64
N PHE A 82 0.61 -12.34 14.65
CA PHE A 82 1.35 -11.39 15.47
C PHE A 82 1.09 -11.58 16.96
N ASP A 83 -0.16 -11.84 17.35
CA ASP A 83 -0.50 -12.14 18.74
C ASP A 83 0.23 -13.40 19.24
N ASP A 84 0.32 -14.44 18.43
CA ASP A 84 1.05 -15.65 18.77
C ASP A 84 2.55 -15.41 18.96
N VAL A 85 3.14 -14.56 18.11
CA VAL A 85 4.53 -14.12 18.27
C VAL A 85 4.70 -13.35 19.58
N LEU A 86 3.80 -12.40 19.89
CA LEU A 86 3.87 -11.62 21.12
C LEU A 86 3.73 -12.48 22.37
N ARG A 87 2.75 -13.38 22.40
CA ARG A 87 2.57 -14.37 23.48
C ARG A 87 3.83 -15.20 23.69
N LYS A 88 4.45 -15.67 22.61
CA LYS A 88 5.70 -16.45 22.67
C LYS A 88 6.84 -15.68 23.35
N TYR A 89 6.87 -14.35 23.23
CA TYR A 89 7.85 -13.49 23.88
C TYR A 89 7.37 -12.89 25.21
N GLY A 90 6.29 -13.42 25.81
CA GLY A 90 5.76 -12.97 27.09
C GLY A 90 5.11 -11.58 27.05
N GLN A 91 4.81 -11.07 25.85
CA GLN A 91 4.07 -9.82 25.67
C GLN A 91 2.56 -10.10 25.66
N SER A 92 1.78 -9.10 26.09
CA SER A 92 0.32 -9.18 25.95
C SER A 92 -0.04 -9.16 24.47
N PRO A 93 -0.98 -10.02 24.00
CA PRO A 93 -1.56 -9.87 22.68
C PRO A 93 -2.22 -8.50 22.54
N VAL A 94 -2.28 -8.01 21.30
CA VAL A 94 -2.77 -6.65 20.96
C VAL A 94 -4.06 -6.73 20.13
N GLY A 95 -4.63 -7.92 19.93
CA GLY A 95 -5.84 -8.15 19.13
C GLY A 95 -7.06 -7.32 19.57
N GLU A 96 -7.58 -6.56 18.58
CA GLU A 96 -8.67 -5.53 18.56
C GLU A 96 -8.96 -4.73 19.85
#